data_AF-A0A9Y2AR70-F1
#
_entry.id   AF-A0A9Y2AR70-F1
#
_cell.length_a   1.000
_cell.length_b   1.000
_cell.length_c   1.000
_cell.angle_alpha   90.00
_cell.angle_beta   90.00
_cell.angle_gamma   90.00
#
_symmetry.space_group_name_H-M   'P 1'
#
loop_
_entity.id
_entity.type
_entity.pdbx_description
1 polymer ?
#
loop_
_entity_poly.entity_id
_entity_poly.type
_entity_poly.pdbx_seq_one_letter_code
_entity_poly.pdbx_strand_id
1 'polypeptide(L)'
;MRGTILVIGGLMWLAGCGGGSDKDANGSAAGDAPSGEEAAGEAAPPAVEKADLDCGKFKPQTAPEGQAADDIVGLRQGMSEEQVRGVLLCKNPSYAINVSKSSTSLPDGGQMSRINLYADTGLDKVNVWLIGPPDGERLVHVDRTNEYPAGKELPVANIAQEVSAKYGAFDDSSYGNQRSGWIIRSRDGQRMANGNMSYSECRSHNIRTDKVLPCLHAISYEVMPNQQNPALAARFSVGLTSFAMMTQMAMATQAQQAKAVERAQESADEKDLDL
;
A
#
# COMPACT_ATOMS: atom_id res chain seq x y z
N MET A 1 49.04 40.75 -43.15
CA MET A 1 49.52 40.21 -41.86
C MET A 1 48.89 38.83 -41.71
N ARG A 2 49.68 37.76 -41.94
CA ARG A 2 50.07 36.73 -40.94
C ARG A 2 48.84 36.07 -40.27
N GLY A 3 48.56 34.77 -40.34
CA GLY A 3 49.26 33.59 -40.86
C GLY A 3 48.63 32.34 -40.22
N THR A 4 48.52 31.25 -40.99
CA THR A 4 48.09 29.89 -40.62
C THR A 4 49.01 29.22 -39.61
N ILE A 5 48.50 28.42 -38.65
CA ILE A 5 49.20 27.24 -38.10
C ILE A 5 48.20 26.10 -37.79
N LEU A 6 48.62 24.89 -38.19
CA LEU A 6 48.03 23.56 -38.11
C LEU A 6 49.09 22.64 -37.50
N VAL A 7 48.76 21.78 -36.52
CA VAL A 7 49.56 20.65 -35.98
C VAL A 7 48.54 19.68 -35.35
N ILE A 8 48.26 18.43 -35.76
CA ILE A 8 49.00 17.19 -36.10
C ILE A 8 49.69 16.48 -34.91
N GLY A 9 49.28 15.22 -34.69
CA GLY A 9 50.04 14.19 -33.96
C GLY A 9 49.08 13.33 -33.12
N GLY A 10 48.79 12.05 -33.40
CA GLY A 10 49.49 11.03 -34.16
C GLY A 10 50.00 9.96 -33.18
N LEU A 11 49.57 8.70 -33.34
CA LEU A 11 50.47 7.54 -33.24
C LEU A 11 49.82 6.32 -33.90
N MET A 12 50.56 5.77 -34.86
CA MET A 12 50.30 4.58 -35.66
C MET A 12 51.14 3.42 -35.11
N TRP A 13 50.60 2.18 -35.21
CA TRP A 13 51.29 0.93 -35.57
C TRP A 13 52.24 0.32 -34.51
N LEU A 14 52.45 -0.99 -34.32
CA LEU A 14 52.46 -2.19 -35.18
C LEU A 14 52.34 -3.47 -34.33
N ALA A 15 51.98 -4.58 -34.99
CA ALA A 15 51.95 -5.95 -34.50
C ALA A 15 53.34 -6.59 -34.29
N GLY A 16 53.39 -7.67 -33.48
CA GLY A 16 54.56 -8.56 -33.37
C GLY A 16 54.32 -9.72 -32.40
N CYS A 17 54.60 -10.94 -32.85
CA CYS A 17 54.21 -12.24 -32.29
C CYS A 17 55.41 -12.97 -31.65
N GLY A 18 55.17 -13.80 -30.63
CA GLY A 18 55.91 -15.07 -30.41
C GLY A 18 56.93 -15.16 -29.28
N GLY A 19 56.85 -16.26 -28.52
CA GLY A 19 57.97 -16.85 -27.76
C GLY A 19 57.69 -17.05 -26.27
N GLY A 20 57.27 -18.26 -25.87
CA GLY A 20 56.99 -18.61 -24.48
C GLY A 20 58.20 -19.10 -23.68
N SER A 21 58.05 -19.17 -22.35
CA SER A 21 58.22 -20.37 -21.50
C SER A 21 58.04 -20.01 -20.02
N ASP A 22 57.06 -20.69 -19.40
CA ASP A 22 57.02 -21.26 -18.05
C ASP A 22 57.16 -20.45 -16.74
N LYS A 23 56.11 -20.65 -15.92
CA LYS A 23 56.05 -20.76 -14.45
C LYS A 23 56.15 -19.42 -13.69
N ASP A 24 55.20 -19.01 -12.84
CA ASP A 24 54.31 -19.76 -11.94
C ASP A 24 52.98 -19.02 -11.71
N ALA A 25 51.97 -19.82 -11.32
CA ALA A 25 50.87 -19.50 -10.41
C ALA A 25 50.17 -18.13 -10.55
N ASN A 26 48.96 -18.12 -11.09
CA ASN A 26 47.71 -17.94 -10.32
C ASN A 26 46.55 -17.73 -11.33
N GLY A 27 46.02 -18.83 -11.87
CA GLY A 27 44.89 -18.79 -12.79
C GLY A 27 43.58 -18.60 -12.05
N SER A 28 42.99 -17.41 -12.17
CA SER A 28 41.57 -17.18 -11.94
C SER A 28 40.76 -18.07 -12.87
N ALA A 29 40.12 -19.09 -12.30
CA ALA A 29 38.95 -19.73 -12.89
C ALA A 29 37.72 -19.18 -12.16
N ALA A 30 36.70 -18.89 -12.96
CA ALA A 30 35.40 -18.38 -12.56
C ALA A 30 34.88 -19.08 -11.29
N GLY A 31 34.60 -18.27 -10.27
CA GLY A 31 33.87 -18.72 -9.10
C GLY A 31 32.45 -19.05 -9.51
N ASP A 32 32.11 -20.33 -9.41
CA ASP A 32 30.76 -20.82 -9.25
C ASP A 32 30.04 -19.97 -8.19
N ALA A 33 29.03 -19.23 -8.64
CA ALA A 33 28.03 -18.69 -7.74
C ALA A 33 27.04 -19.81 -7.42
N PRO A 34 26.90 -20.25 -6.15
CA PRO A 34 25.71 -20.97 -5.76
C PRO A 34 24.54 -19.98 -5.82
N SER A 35 23.81 -20.13 -6.91
CA SER A 35 22.42 -19.77 -7.05
C SER A 35 21.57 -20.60 -6.08
N GLY A 36 20.53 -19.97 -5.54
CA GLY A 36 19.45 -20.66 -4.84
C GLY A 36 19.56 -20.68 -3.32
N GLU A 37 19.31 -19.53 -2.70
CA GLU A 37 18.64 -19.53 -1.40
C GLU A 37 17.16 -19.24 -1.70
N GLU A 38 16.39 -20.33 -1.77
CA GLU A 38 14.94 -20.30 -1.84
C GLU A 38 14.43 -19.43 -0.68
N ALA A 39 14.00 -18.21 -0.99
CA ALA A 39 13.09 -17.50 -0.11
C ALA A 39 11.91 -18.44 0.12
N ALA A 40 11.77 -18.91 1.37
CA ALA A 40 10.71 -19.79 1.80
C ALA A 40 9.39 -19.32 1.20
N GLY A 41 8.84 -20.14 0.30
CA GLY A 41 7.54 -19.90 -0.29
C GLY A 41 6.53 -19.79 0.84
N GLU A 42 6.10 -18.57 1.12
CA GLU A 42 5.02 -18.29 2.04
C GLU A 42 3.79 -19.01 1.49
N ALA A 43 3.37 -20.07 2.17
CA ALA A 43 2.22 -20.86 1.76
C ALA A 43 1.01 -19.92 1.66
N ALA A 44 0.47 -19.79 0.46
CA ALA A 44 -0.70 -18.97 0.21
C ALA A 44 -1.81 -19.37 1.20
N PRO A 45 -2.39 -18.42 1.96
CA PRO A 45 -3.47 -18.75 2.87
C PRO A 45 -4.64 -19.34 2.09
N PRO A 46 -5.46 -20.22 2.72
CA PRO A 46 -6.52 -20.94 2.04
C PRO A 46 -7.41 -19.96 1.27
N ALA A 47 -7.55 -20.22 -0.03
CA ALA A 47 -8.52 -19.54 -0.85
C ALA A 47 -9.90 -19.77 -0.22
N VAL A 48 -10.61 -18.69 0.11
CA VAL A 48 -12.04 -18.77 0.35
C VAL A 48 -12.62 -19.19 -1.00
N GLU A 49 -12.99 -20.47 -1.11
CA GLU A 49 -13.57 -21.03 -2.31
C GLU A 49 -14.87 -20.26 -2.62
N LYS A 50 -14.87 -19.63 -3.78
CA LYS A 50 -15.95 -18.76 -4.31
C LYS A 50 -17.33 -19.40 -4.26
N ALA A 51 -17.41 -20.74 -4.27
CA ALA A 51 -18.65 -21.49 -4.36
C ALA A 51 -19.57 -21.36 -3.12
N ASP A 52 -19.03 -20.96 -1.97
CA ASP A 52 -19.76 -20.94 -0.69
C ASP A 52 -20.05 -19.53 -0.14
N LEU A 53 -19.71 -18.48 -0.90
CA LEU A 53 -19.90 -17.09 -0.46
C LEU A 53 -21.36 -16.63 -0.60
N ASP A 54 -22.05 -16.51 0.53
CA ASP A 54 -23.34 -15.84 0.62
C ASP A 54 -23.17 -14.31 0.56
N CYS A 55 -23.18 -13.76 -0.66
CA CYS A 55 -23.08 -12.32 -0.90
C CYS A 55 -24.23 -11.50 -0.28
N GLY A 56 -25.31 -12.13 0.17
CA GLY A 56 -26.35 -11.48 0.98
C GLY A 56 -25.82 -10.98 2.32
N LYS A 57 -24.85 -11.68 2.91
CA LYS A 57 -24.22 -11.32 4.19
C LYS A 57 -23.21 -10.18 4.09
N PHE A 58 -22.64 -9.97 2.91
CA PHE A 58 -21.54 -9.02 2.67
C PHE A 58 -21.97 -7.77 1.89
N LYS A 59 -23.27 -7.45 1.86
CA LYS A 59 -23.75 -6.23 1.19
C LYS A 59 -23.16 -4.97 1.86
N PRO A 60 -22.71 -3.97 1.05
CA PRO A 60 -22.25 -2.68 1.57
C PRO A 60 -23.31 -2.07 2.47
N GLN A 61 -22.90 -1.59 3.63
CA GLN A 61 -23.80 -0.98 4.61
C GLN A 61 -23.85 0.53 4.35
N THR A 62 -24.90 1.26 4.75
CA THR A 62 -24.82 2.73 4.73
C THR A 62 -23.85 3.19 5.82
N ALA A 63 -22.93 4.12 5.51
CA ALA A 63 -21.99 4.63 6.51
C ALA A 63 -22.75 5.38 7.62
N PRO A 64 -22.47 5.13 8.91
CA PRO A 64 -23.03 5.92 9.99
C PRO A 64 -22.65 7.39 9.86
N GLU A 65 -23.48 8.28 10.40
CA GLU A 65 -23.22 9.72 10.40
C GLU A 65 -21.85 10.02 11.04
N GLY A 66 -21.02 10.84 10.37
CA GLY A 66 -19.67 11.19 10.82
C GLY A 66 -18.56 10.18 10.46
N GLN A 67 -18.90 8.99 9.95
CA GLN A 67 -17.89 8.09 9.36
C GLN A 67 -17.63 8.44 7.89
N ALA A 68 -16.48 8.00 7.37
CA ALA A 68 -16.27 8.06 5.93
C ALA A 68 -17.31 7.20 5.21
N ALA A 69 -17.75 7.64 4.03
CA ALA A 69 -18.51 6.79 3.13
C ALA A 69 -17.76 5.48 2.88
N ASP A 70 -18.50 4.39 2.64
CA ASP A 70 -17.90 3.13 2.18
C ASP A 70 -16.96 3.42 0.99
N ASP A 71 -15.85 2.70 0.94
CA ASP A 71 -14.81 2.91 -0.08
C ASP A 71 -15.32 2.59 -1.50
N ILE A 72 -14.46 2.71 -2.52
CA ILE A 72 -14.84 2.47 -3.93
C ILE A 72 -15.38 1.06 -4.20
N VAL A 73 -15.00 0.07 -3.41
CA VAL A 73 -15.40 -1.34 -3.57
C VAL A 73 -16.42 -1.81 -2.54
N GLY A 74 -16.87 -0.94 -1.64
CA GLY A 74 -17.88 -1.24 -0.61
C GLY A 74 -17.31 -1.69 0.74
N LEU A 75 -16.02 -1.51 0.97
CA LEU A 75 -15.36 -1.81 2.24
C LEU A 75 -15.50 -0.67 3.24
N ARG A 76 -15.47 -1.05 4.51
CA ARG A 76 -15.55 -0.16 5.65
C ARG A 76 -14.44 -0.41 6.66
N GLN A 77 -13.89 0.70 7.14
CA GLN A 77 -12.93 0.72 8.24
C GLN A 77 -13.47 -0.05 9.45
N GLY A 78 -12.64 -0.91 10.03
CA GLY A 78 -13.07 -1.81 11.10
C GLY A 78 -13.63 -3.17 10.65
N MET A 79 -13.71 -3.47 9.36
CA MET A 79 -14.03 -4.83 8.89
C MET A 79 -12.92 -5.82 9.23
N SER A 80 -13.29 -7.08 9.51
CA SER A 80 -12.34 -8.20 9.63
C SER A 80 -11.82 -8.65 8.26
N GLU A 81 -10.75 -9.44 8.24
CA GLU A 81 -10.22 -10.04 7.00
C GLU A 81 -11.30 -10.83 6.25
N GLU A 82 -12.08 -11.64 6.95
CA GLU A 82 -13.18 -12.42 6.36
C GLU A 82 -14.21 -11.52 5.67
N GLN A 83 -14.64 -10.45 6.35
CA GLN A 83 -15.60 -9.49 5.80
C GLN A 83 -15.03 -8.79 4.56
N VAL A 84 -13.76 -8.37 4.62
CA VAL A 84 -13.07 -7.75 3.48
C VAL A 84 -13.04 -8.69 2.29
N ARG A 85 -12.60 -9.94 2.48
CA ARG A 85 -12.53 -10.95 1.41
C ARG A 85 -13.91 -11.22 0.83
N GLY A 86 -14.93 -11.36 1.68
CA GLY A 86 -16.32 -11.58 1.25
C GLY A 86 -16.85 -10.45 0.38
N VAL A 87 -16.72 -9.19 0.81
CA VAL A 87 -17.15 -8.01 0.02
C VAL A 87 -16.46 -7.98 -1.34
N LEU A 88 -15.14 -8.21 -1.36
CA LEU A 88 -14.34 -8.11 -2.59
C LEU A 88 -14.67 -9.22 -3.59
N LEU A 89 -14.74 -10.47 -3.15
CA LEU A 89 -15.10 -11.61 -4.01
C LEU A 89 -16.54 -11.51 -4.52
N CYS A 90 -17.45 -10.93 -3.74
CA CYS A 90 -18.81 -10.63 -4.19
C CYS A 90 -18.88 -9.47 -5.19
N LYS A 91 -17.95 -8.51 -5.10
CA LYS A 91 -17.87 -7.36 -6.01
C LYS A 91 -17.32 -7.73 -7.38
N ASN A 92 -16.18 -8.42 -7.40
CA ASN A 92 -15.61 -8.99 -8.62
C ASN A 92 -15.09 -10.40 -8.32
N PRO A 93 -15.77 -11.44 -8.81
CA PRO A 93 -15.37 -12.80 -8.53
C PRO A 93 -14.13 -13.26 -9.31
N SER A 94 -13.52 -12.38 -10.10
CA SER A 94 -12.24 -12.59 -10.79
C SER A 94 -11.03 -12.04 -10.02
N TYR A 95 -11.22 -11.41 -8.85
CA TYR A 95 -10.08 -10.94 -8.05
C TYR A 95 -9.20 -12.11 -7.60
N ALA A 96 -7.91 -12.05 -7.92
CA ALA A 96 -6.88 -12.88 -7.29
C ALA A 96 -6.43 -12.23 -5.99
N ILE A 97 -6.65 -12.89 -4.85
CA ILE A 97 -6.33 -12.37 -3.52
C ILE A 97 -4.99 -12.92 -3.06
N ASN A 98 -4.03 -12.02 -2.82
CA ASN A 98 -2.75 -12.34 -2.19
C ASN A 98 -2.71 -11.68 -0.82
N VAL A 99 -2.53 -12.48 0.24
CA VAL A 99 -2.38 -11.98 1.60
C VAL A 99 -0.94 -12.18 2.03
N SER A 100 -0.31 -11.13 2.52
CA SER A 100 1.00 -11.18 3.16
C SER A 100 0.88 -10.65 4.58
N LYS A 101 1.55 -11.27 5.54
CA LYS A 101 1.54 -10.83 6.93
C LYS A 101 2.89 -10.24 7.30
N SER A 102 2.88 -9.20 8.14
CA SER A 102 4.07 -8.56 8.67
C SER A 102 3.77 -7.99 10.05
N SER A 103 4.74 -7.94 10.94
CA SER A 103 4.64 -7.21 12.22
C SER A 103 5.48 -5.93 12.21
N THR A 104 6.23 -5.69 11.13
CA THR A 104 7.11 -4.53 11.00
C THR A 104 6.27 -3.25 11.09
N SER A 105 6.69 -2.31 11.94
CA SER A 105 6.00 -1.02 12.19
C SER A 105 4.74 -1.11 13.07
N LEU A 106 4.54 -2.20 13.82
CA LEU A 106 3.53 -2.29 14.87
C LEU A 106 4.19 -2.40 16.26
N PRO A 107 3.45 -2.07 17.35
CA PRO A 107 3.87 -2.43 18.70
C PRO A 107 4.12 -3.94 18.81
N ASP A 108 4.96 -4.35 19.77
CA ASP A 108 5.26 -5.75 20.03
C ASP A 108 3.98 -6.59 20.17
N GLY A 109 4.00 -7.79 19.58
CA GLY A 109 2.83 -8.66 19.50
C GLY A 109 1.76 -8.19 18.50
N GLY A 110 2.00 -7.15 17.71
CA GLY A 110 1.11 -6.69 16.65
C GLY A 110 1.27 -7.45 15.34
N GLN A 111 0.17 -7.53 14.58
CA GLN A 111 0.12 -8.11 13.25
C GLN A 111 -0.52 -7.15 12.26
N MET A 112 0.15 -6.97 11.13
CA MET A 112 -0.37 -6.31 9.94
C MET A 112 -0.63 -7.39 8.91
N SER A 113 -1.88 -7.46 8.46
CA SER A 113 -2.28 -8.29 7.33
C SER A 113 -2.50 -7.38 6.14
N ARG A 114 -1.65 -7.51 5.12
CA ARG A 114 -1.77 -6.80 3.85
C ARG A 114 -2.42 -7.71 2.84
N ILE A 115 -3.59 -7.31 2.35
CA ILE A 115 -4.33 -8.01 1.31
C ILE A 115 -4.18 -7.20 0.02
N ASN A 116 -3.47 -7.75 -0.96
CA ASN A 116 -3.37 -7.18 -2.29
C ASN A 116 -4.24 -7.99 -3.24
N LEU A 117 -5.16 -7.32 -3.94
CA LEU A 117 -6.04 -7.92 -4.92
C LEU A 117 -5.75 -7.36 -6.30
N TYR A 118 -5.74 -8.27 -7.27
CA TYR A 118 -5.57 -7.95 -8.69
C TYR A 118 -6.76 -8.55 -9.45
N ALA A 119 -7.59 -7.71 -10.07
CA ALA A 119 -8.60 -8.17 -11.04
C ALA A 119 -8.11 -7.95 -12.47
N ASP A 120 -8.71 -8.74 -13.38
CA ASP A 120 -8.80 -8.49 -14.81
C ASP A 120 -7.51 -7.91 -15.42
N THR A 121 -6.52 -8.78 -15.67
CA THR A 121 -5.20 -8.46 -16.24
C THR A 121 -4.31 -7.56 -15.38
N GLY A 122 -4.71 -7.24 -14.15
CA GLY A 122 -3.97 -6.38 -13.23
C GLY A 122 -4.26 -4.89 -13.42
N LEU A 123 -5.25 -4.52 -14.23
CA LEU A 123 -5.63 -3.13 -14.46
C LEU A 123 -6.56 -2.56 -13.37
N ASP A 124 -7.13 -3.42 -12.54
CA ASP A 124 -7.85 -3.04 -11.33
C ASP A 124 -7.16 -3.66 -10.12
N LYS A 125 -6.51 -2.81 -9.34
CA LYS A 125 -5.74 -3.19 -8.15
C LYS A 125 -6.45 -2.64 -6.92
N VAL A 126 -6.64 -3.47 -5.90
CA VAL A 126 -7.14 -3.04 -4.59
C VAL A 126 -6.12 -3.47 -3.55
N ASN A 127 -5.61 -2.54 -2.76
CA ASN A 127 -4.74 -2.87 -1.64
C ASN A 127 -5.45 -2.51 -0.34
N VAL A 128 -5.41 -3.44 0.61
CA VAL A 128 -6.10 -3.34 1.88
C VAL A 128 -5.11 -3.67 2.98
N TRP A 129 -5.05 -2.80 4.00
CA TRP A 129 -4.24 -3.03 5.19
C TRP A 129 -5.15 -3.22 6.39
N LEU A 130 -4.94 -4.33 7.09
CA LEU A 130 -5.52 -4.59 8.40
C LEU A 130 -4.39 -4.59 9.41
N ILE A 131 -4.65 -4.04 10.60
CA ILE A 131 -3.72 -4.12 11.72
C ILE A 131 -4.48 -4.50 12.99
N GLY A 132 -3.77 -5.08 13.95
CA GLY A 132 -4.31 -5.38 15.27
C GLY A 132 -3.52 -6.47 15.97
N PRO A 133 -4.04 -7.03 17.07
CA PRO A 133 -3.51 -8.27 17.60
C PRO A 133 -3.71 -9.44 16.61
N PRO A 134 -2.96 -10.55 16.73
CA PRO A 134 -3.15 -11.74 15.92
C PRO A 134 -4.61 -12.22 15.98
N ASP A 135 -5.17 -12.54 14.81
CA ASP A 135 -6.57 -12.95 14.58
C ASP A 135 -7.63 -11.87 14.93
N GLY A 136 -7.18 -10.70 15.37
CA GLY A 136 -7.99 -9.55 15.74
C GLY A 136 -7.80 -8.36 14.80
N GLU A 137 -7.14 -8.53 13.65
CA GLU A 137 -6.86 -7.41 12.74
C GLU A 137 -8.13 -6.81 12.16
N ARG A 138 -8.10 -5.49 11.95
CA ARG A 138 -9.22 -4.73 11.39
C ARG A 138 -8.75 -3.80 10.29
N LEU A 139 -9.59 -3.61 9.28
CA LEU A 139 -9.35 -2.72 8.14
C LEU A 139 -9.05 -1.30 8.62
N VAL A 140 -7.86 -0.80 8.28
CA VAL A 140 -7.40 0.58 8.57
C VAL A 140 -7.09 1.42 7.34
N HIS A 141 -6.81 0.76 6.21
CA HIS A 141 -6.53 1.44 4.95
C HIS A 141 -7.02 0.61 3.78
N VAL A 142 -7.53 1.32 2.78
CA VAL A 142 -7.82 0.76 1.47
C VAL A 142 -7.47 1.77 0.40
N ASP A 143 -6.83 1.30 -0.66
CA ASP A 143 -6.70 2.05 -1.90
C ASP A 143 -7.07 1.18 -3.10
N ARG A 144 -7.58 1.84 -4.14
CA ARG A 144 -7.89 1.21 -5.43
C ARG A 144 -7.20 1.99 -6.52
N THR A 145 -6.59 1.27 -7.46
CA THR A 145 -6.02 1.83 -8.67
C THR A 145 -6.64 1.17 -9.89
N ASN A 146 -7.17 2.00 -10.79
CA ASN A 146 -7.70 1.62 -12.09
C ASN A 146 -6.82 2.19 -13.20
N GLU A 147 -6.25 1.31 -14.02
CA GLU A 147 -5.51 1.63 -15.23
C GLU A 147 -6.44 1.42 -16.44
N TYR A 148 -6.47 2.39 -17.36
CA TYR A 148 -7.35 2.35 -18.52
C TYR A 148 -6.55 1.97 -19.78
N PRO A 149 -6.94 0.88 -20.49
CA PRO A 149 -6.34 0.56 -21.78
C PRO A 149 -6.53 1.70 -22.78
N ALA A 150 -5.63 1.75 -23.78
CA ALA A 150 -5.75 2.70 -24.88
C ALA A 150 -7.11 2.59 -25.60
N GLY A 151 -7.78 3.72 -25.78
CA GLY A 151 -9.13 3.81 -26.36
C GLY A 151 -10.26 3.50 -25.37
N LYS A 152 -9.95 3.26 -24.09
CA LYS A 152 -10.91 3.03 -22.99
C LYS A 152 -10.72 4.02 -21.83
N GLU A 153 -9.90 5.04 -22.02
CA GLU A 153 -9.68 6.09 -21.03
C GLU A 153 -10.96 6.89 -20.75
N LEU A 154 -11.13 7.29 -19.50
CA LEU A 154 -12.25 8.13 -19.08
C LEU A 154 -11.84 9.61 -19.03
N PRO A 155 -12.77 10.56 -19.26
CA PRO A 155 -12.49 11.98 -19.06
C PRO A 155 -12.10 12.27 -17.60
N VAL A 156 -11.02 13.03 -17.42
CA VAL A 156 -10.53 13.45 -16.09
C VAL A 156 -11.64 14.17 -15.31
N ALA A 157 -12.40 15.03 -15.99
CA ALA A 157 -13.51 15.77 -15.39
C ALA A 157 -14.63 14.86 -14.85
N ASN A 158 -14.94 13.76 -15.55
CA ASN A 158 -15.97 12.81 -15.10
C ASN A 158 -15.51 12.08 -13.83
N ILE A 159 -14.26 11.64 -13.80
CA ILE A 159 -13.68 10.99 -12.61
C ILE A 159 -13.71 11.95 -11.42
N ALA A 160 -13.24 13.19 -11.60
CA ALA A 160 -13.23 14.19 -10.54
C ALA A 160 -14.65 14.49 -10.01
N GLN A 161 -15.65 14.54 -10.91
CA GLN A 161 -17.05 14.73 -10.55
C GLN A 161 -17.60 13.54 -9.75
N GLU A 162 -17.40 12.31 -10.20
CA GLU A 162 -17.88 11.10 -9.53
C GLU A 162 -17.28 10.94 -8.14
N VAL A 163 -15.96 11.15 -8.02
CA VAL A 163 -15.24 11.09 -6.75
C VAL A 163 -15.74 12.16 -5.79
N SER A 164 -15.93 13.39 -6.28
CA SER A 164 -16.47 14.48 -5.47
C SER A 164 -17.93 14.25 -5.07
N ALA A 165 -18.75 13.65 -5.95
CA ALA A 165 -20.13 13.30 -5.63
C ALA A 165 -20.20 12.23 -4.54
N LYS A 166 -19.23 11.30 -4.52
CA LYS A 166 -19.18 10.23 -3.52
C LYS A 166 -18.63 10.68 -2.16
N TYR A 167 -17.52 11.39 -2.16
CA TYR A 167 -16.78 11.71 -0.91
C TYR A 167 -16.95 13.15 -0.43
N GLY A 168 -17.53 14.02 -1.26
CA GLY A 168 -17.60 15.46 -1.06
C GLY A 168 -16.48 16.21 -1.79
N ALA A 169 -16.51 17.53 -1.74
CA ALA A 169 -15.48 18.37 -2.37
C ALA A 169 -14.09 18.08 -1.75
N PHE A 170 -13.03 18.02 -2.57
CA PHE A 170 -11.66 17.80 -2.11
C PHE A 170 -10.91 19.12 -1.94
N ASP A 171 -10.04 19.19 -0.92
CA ASP A 171 -9.11 20.29 -0.72
C ASP A 171 -7.92 20.12 -1.67
N ASP A 172 -7.45 21.24 -2.21
CA ASP A 172 -6.12 21.39 -2.80
C ASP A 172 -5.82 20.43 -3.97
N SER A 173 -6.45 20.67 -5.12
CA SER A 173 -5.88 20.28 -6.40
C SER A 173 -4.61 21.10 -6.60
N SER A 174 -3.44 20.48 -6.60
CA SER A 174 -2.18 21.16 -6.92
C SER A 174 -2.36 22.01 -8.19
N TYR A 175 -2.30 23.33 -8.06
CA TYR A 175 -2.46 24.30 -9.17
C TYR A 175 -3.54 23.93 -10.20
N GLY A 176 -4.81 23.90 -9.76
CA GLY A 176 -5.97 24.09 -10.64
C GLY A 176 -6.27 22.99 -11.67
N ASN A 177 -5.70 21.78 -11.56
CA ASN A 177 -5.80 20.78 -12.63
C ASN A 177 -6.78 19.62 -12.37
N GLN A 178 -7.56 19.60 -11.27
CA GLN A 178 -8.53 18.54 -10.94
C GLN A 178 -7.95 17.11 -10.95
N ARG A 179 -6.62 16.95 -10.87
CA ARG A 179 -5.93 15.65 -10.98
C ARG A 179 -5.66 15.01 -9.64
N SER A 180 -5.76 15.72 -8.54
CA SER A 180 -5.61 15.14 -7.22
C SER A 180 -6.31 16.01 -6.19
N GLY A 181 -6.51 15.45 -5.00
CA GLY A 181 -7.06 16.20 -3.89
C GLY A 181 -7.11 15.37 -2.63
N TRP A 182 -7.33 16.04 -1.51
CA TRP A 182 -7.41 15.42 -0.19
C TRP A 182 -8.67 15.86 0.56
N ILE A 183 -9.27 14.94 1.32
CA ILE A 183 -10.25 15.24 2.36
C ILE A 183 -9.63 14.76 3.66
N ILE A 184 -9.46 15.68 4.60
CA ILE A 184 -8.91 15.36 5.91
C ILE A 184 -9.91 15.78 6.96
N ARG A 185 -10.19 14.90 7.91
CA ARG A 185 -11.05 15.21 9.06
C ARG A 185 -10.28 15.10 10.36
N SER A 186 -10.48 16.05 11.27
CA SER A 186 -10.01 16.00 12.66
C SER A 186 -10.75 14.89 13.42
N ARG A 187 -10.28 14.54 14.63
CA ARG A 187 -10.89 13.47 15.45
C ARG A 187 -12.35 13.74 15.83
N ASP A 188 -12.77 14.99 15.90
CA ASP A 188 -14.16 15.42 16.12
C ASP A 188 -15.01 15.38 14.83
N GLY A 189 -14.45 14.92 13.71
CA GLY A 189 -15.13 14.81 12.43
C GLY A 189 -15.16 16.10 11.61
N GLN A 190 -14.62 17.22 12.11
CA GLN A 190 -14.60 18.47 11.37
C GLN A 190 -13.63 18.41 10.19
N ARG A 191 -13.95 19.13 9.12
CA ARG A 191 -13.09 19.22 7.94
C ARG A 191 -11.85 20.06 8.28
N MET A 192 -10.67 19.54 8.00
CA MET A 192 -9.41 20.29 8.10
C MET A 192 -8.98 20.76 6.72
N ALA A 193 -8.59 22.03 6.61
CA ALA A 193 -8.02 22.63 5.40
C ALA A 193 -6.52 22.93 5.59
N ASN A 194 -5.82 23.30 4.51
CA ASN A 194 -4.38 23.59 4.50
C ASN A 194 -3.90 24.58 5.59
N GLY A 195 -4.76 25.49 6.07
CA GLY A 195 -4.43 26.43 7.14
C GLY A 195 -4.33 25.82 8.54
N ASN A 196 -4.79 24.57 8.74
CA ASN A 196 -4.69 23.87 10.01
C ASN A 196 -3.27 23.29 10.18
N MET A 197 -2.63 23.53 11.32
CA MET A 197 -1.25 23.08 11.58
C MET A 197 -1.06 21.56 11.52
N SER A 198 -2.12 20.78 11.75
CA SER A 198 -2.12 19.32 11.68
C SER A 198 -2.48 18.76 10.30
N TYR A 199 -2.86 19.62 9.35
CA TYR A 199 -3.31 19.18 8.03
C TYR A 199 -2.22 18.39 7.29
N SER A 200 -1.00 18.92 7.25
CA SER A 200 0.12 18.31 6.51
C SER A 200 0.49 16.94 7.06
N GLU A 201 0.47 16.77 8.37
CA GLU A 201 0.75 15.51 9.05
C GLU A 201 -0.33 14.46 8.78
N CYS A 202 -1.58 14.90 8.72
CA CYS A 202 -2.73 14.04 8.44
C CYS A 202 -2.94 13.76 6.95
N ARG A 203 -2.24 14.47 6.06
CA ARG A 203 -2.26 14.27 4.60
C ARG A 203 -1.36 13.10 4.20
N SER A 204 -1.70 11.91 4.68
CA SER A 204 -0.90 10.71 4.50
C SER A 204 -1.77 9.47 4.42
N HIS A 205 -1.23 8.40 3.83
CA HIS A 205 -1.78 7.05 3.96
C HIS A 205 -0.84 6.13 4.75
N ASN A 206 0.26 6.64 5.31
CA ASN A 206 1.25 5.83 6.00
C ASN A 206 0.68 5.25 7.31
N ILE A 207 1.12 4.04 7.64
CA ILE A 207 0.88 3.45 8.96
C ILE A 207 1.71 4.22 9.99
N ARG A 208 1.03 4.76 10.99
CA ARG A 208 1.62 5.51 12.10
C ARG A 208 1.04 5.00 13.40
N THR A 209 1.78 4.12 14.04
CA THR A 209 1.44 3.53 15.36
C THR A 209 2.30 4.10 16.48
N ASP A 210 3.32 4.90 16.14
CA ASP A 210 4.24 5.58 17.04
C ASP A 210 3.58 6.72 17.83
N LYS A 211 2.49 7.29 17.31
CA LYS A 211 1.76 8.37 17.96
C LYS A 211 0.30 8.44 17.54
N VAL A 212 -0.49 9.08 18.39
CA VAL A 212 -1.89 9.41 18.13
C VAL A 212 -1.96 10.64 17.25
N LEU A 213 -2.39 10.48 16.00
CA LEU A 213 -2.62 11.62 15.11
C LEU A 213 -3.92 12.37 15.46
N PRO A 214 -3.97 13.70 15.27
CA PRO A 214 -5.15 14.54 15.57
C PRO A 214 -6.27 14.43 14.52
N CYS A 215 -6.15 13.51 13.57
CA CYS A 215 -7.14 13.25 12.51
C CYS A 215 -7.91 11.96 12.74
N LEU A 216 -9.15 11.96 12.24
CA LEU A 216 -10.02 10.79 12.16
C LEU A 216 -9.62 9.92 10.96
N HIS A 217 -9.63 10.52 9.76
CA HIS A 217 -9.30 9.84 8.51
C HIS A 217 -8.80 10.82 7.45
N ALA A 218 -8.13 10.26 6.44
CA ALA A 218 -7.78 10.94 5.20
C ALA A 218 -8.33 10.16 4.00
N ILE A 219 -8.87 10.90 3.03
CA ILE A 219 -9.27 10.40 1.71
C ILE A 219 -8.43 11.16 0.68
N SER A 220 -7.85 10.47 -0.28
CA SER A 220 -7.18 11.11 -1.40
C SER A 220 -7.64 10.51 -2.71
N TYR A 221 -7.46 11.27 -3.78
CA TYR A 221 -7.49 10.73 -5.13
C TYR A 221 -6.35 11.31 -5.96
N GLU A 222 -5.99 10.55 -7.00
CA GLU A 222 -5.04 10.95 -8.03
C GLU A 222 -5.52 10.46 -9.39
N VAL A 223 -5.40 11.30 -10.42
CA VAL A 223 -5.65 10.99 -11.81
C VAL A 223 -4.36 11.25 -12.57
N MET A 224 -3.78 10.19 -13.13
CA MET A 224 -2.69 10.34 -14.09
C MET A 224 -3.29 10.53 -15.49
N PRO A 225 -3.06 11.68 -16.13
CA PRO A 225 -3.56 11.94 -17.48
C PRO A 225 -2.83 11.06 -18.50
N ASN A 226 -3.52 10.75 -19.59
CA ASN A 226 -2.91 10.19 -20.79
C ASN A 226 -1.94 11.23 -21.40
N GLN A 227 -0.76 10.77 -21.83
CA GLN A 227 0.30 11.66 -22.33
C GLN A 227 -0.05 12.31 -23.67
N GLN A 228 -0.79 11.59 -24.52
CA GLN A 228 -1.22 12.04 -25.85
C GLN A 228 -2.48 12.91 -25.77
N ASN A 229 -3.35 12.67 -24.78
CA ASN A 229 -4.54 13.48 -24.53
C ASN A 229 -4.76 13.72 -23.03
N PRO A 230 -4.27 14.86 -22.49
CA PRO A 230 -4.36 15.15 -21.05
C PRO A 230 -5.77 15.36 -20.49
N ALA A 231 -6.81 15.39 -21.32
CA ALA A 231 -8.20 15.42 -20.89
C ALA A 231 -8.74 14.02 -20.52
N LEU A 232 -8.02 12.96 -20.89
CA LEU A 232 -8.33 11.57 -20.59
C LEU A 232 -7.40 11.02 -19.50
N ALA A 233 -7.91 10.13 -18.66
CA ALA A 233 -7.15 9.49 -17.60
C ALA A 233 -6.55 8.16 -18.09
N ALA A 234 -5.23 8.01 -17.98
CA ALA A 234 -4.56 6.74 -18.16
C ALA A 234 -4.63 5.88 -16.88
N ARG A 235 -4.64 6.52 -15.71
CA ARG A 235 -4.78 5.87 -14.41
C ARG A 235 -5.58 6.72 -13.45
N PHE A 236 -6.37 6.09 -12.60
CA PHE A 236 -7.06 6.69 -11.48
C PHE A 236 -6.75 5.90 -10.21
N SER A 237 -6.44 6.60 -9.13
CA SER A 237 -6.21 6.04 -7.82
C SER A 237 -7.02 6.78 -6.77
N VAL A 238 -7.49 6.07 -5.76
CA VAL A 238 -8.20 6.61 -4.60
C VAL A 238 -7.73 5.87 -3.35
N GLY A 239 -7.54 6.59 -2.26
CA GLY A 239 -7.09 6.01 -0.99
C GLY A 239 -7.94 6.51 0.16
N LEU A 240 -8.19 5.65 1.14
CA LEU A 240 -8.88 5.97 2.38
C LEU A 240 -8.15 5.34 3.56
N THR A 241 -7.74 6.15 4.52
CA THR A 241 -7.05 5.71 5.74
C THR A 241 -7.81 6.19 6.97
N SER A 242 -8.09 5.29 7.91
CA SER A 242 -8.59 5.65 9.24
C SER A 242 -7.47 5.66 10.28
N PHE A 243 -7.00 6.84 10.62
CA PHE A 243 -6.01 7.01 11.70
C PHE A 243 -6.58 6.68 13.07
N ALA A 244 -7.87 6.92 13.28
CA ALA A 244 -8.55 6.53 14.50
C ALA A 244 -8.58 5.02 14.67
N MET A 245 -8.91 4.26 13.61
CA MET A 245 -8.88 2.80 13.66
C MET A 245 -7.45 2.27 13.83
N MET A 246 -6.45 2.89 13.17
CA MET A 246 -5.04 2.53 13.41
C MET A 246 -4.65 2.68 14.88
N THR A 247 -5.01 3.81 15.49
CA THR A 247 -4.75 4.07 16.91
C THR A 247 -5.43 3.01 17.79
N GLN A 248 -6.72 2.75 17.52
CA GLN A 248 -7.51 1.80 18.30
C GLN A 248 -6.91 0.39 18.26
N MET A 249 -6.48 -0.06 17.08
CA MET A 249 -5.91 -1.40 16.92
C MET A 249 -4.51 -1.51 17.52
N ALA A 250 -3.69 -0.46 17.42
CA ALA A 250 -2.39 -0.43 18.11
C ALA A 250 -2.55 -0.51 19.64
N MET A 251 -3.53 0.20 20.22
CA MET A 251 -3.85 0.09 21.64
C MET A 251 -4.38 -1.29 22.04
N ALA A 252 -5.21 -1.91 21.19
CA ALA A 252 -5.72 -3.25 21.42
C ALA A 252 -4.59 -4.29 21.43
N THR A 253 -3.62 -4.17 20.53
CA THR A 253 -2.40 -4.99 20.51
C THR A 253 -1.63 -4.88 21.82
N GLN A 254 -1.31 -3.67 22.26
CA GLN A 254 -0.57 -3.45 23.51
C GLN A 254 -1.31 -4.02 24.72
N ALA A 255 -2.62 -3.83 24.79
CA ALA A 255 -3.44 -4.36 25.87
C ALA A 255 -3.47 -5.90 25.89
N GLN A 256 -3.50 -6.55 24.72
CA GLN A 256 -3.43 -8.01 24.63
C GLN A 256 -2.05 -8.54 25.05
N GLN A 257 -0.99 -7.85 24.66
CA GLN A 257 0.37 -8.21 25.07
C GLN A 257 0.55 -8.08 26.59
N ALA A 258 0.09 -6.98 27.20
CA ALA A 258 0.15 -6.80 28.65
C ALA A 258 -0.54 -7.94 29.41
N LYS A 259 -1.73 -8.35 28.95
CA LYS A 259 -2.46 -9.50 29.51
C LYS A 259 -1.74 -10.83 29.29
N ALA A 260 -0.97 -10.99 28.21
CA ALA A 260 -0.19 -12.19 27.97
C ALA A 260 1.00 -12.28 28.95
N VAL A 261 1.66 -11.15 29.23
CA VAL A 261 2.74 -11.06 30.22
C VAL A 261 2.21 -11.34 31.63
N GLU A 262 1.09 -10.73 32.02
CA GLU A 262 0.46 -10.96 33.33
C GLU A 262 0.13 -12.45 33.55
N ARG A 263 -0.48 -13.12 32.56
CA ARG A 263 -0.77 -14.56 32.64
C ARG A 263 0.49 -15.43 32.68
N ALA A 264 1.56 -15.01 31.99
CA ALA A 264 2.82 -15.72 32.04
C ALA A 264 3.45 -15.62 33.44
N GLN A 265 3.37 -14.44 34.07
CA GLN A 265 3.80 -14.20 35.45
C GLN A 265 3.01 -15.04 36.44
N GLU A 266 1.68 -15.01 36.38
CA GLU A 266 0.83 -15.85 37.22
C GLU A 266 1.17 -17.34 37.06
N SER A 267 1.35 -17.81 35.82
CA SER A 267 1.74 -19.21 35.58
C SER A 267 3.15 -19.55 36.07
N ALA A 268 4.07 -18.59 36.13
CA ALA A 268 5.44 -18.82 36.60
C ALA A 268 5.48 -18.87 38.13
N ASP A 269 4.76 -17.96 38.79
CA ASP A 269 4.57 -17.95 40.24
C ASP A 269 3.90 -19.25 40.72
N GLU A 270 2.86 -19.73 40.01
CA GLU A 270 2.22 -21.02 40.31
C GLU A 270 3.17 -22.23 40.16
N LYS A 271 4.20 -22.10 39.33
CA LYS A 271 5.16 -23.17 39.02
C LYS A 271 6.50 -23.01 39.73
N ASP A 272 6.66 -21.98 40.59
CA ASP A 272 7.92 -21.63 41.26
C ASP A 272 9.08 -21.47 40.25
N LEU A 273 8.79 -20.87 39.10
CA LEU A 273 9.75 -20.60 38.04
C LEU A 273 10.09 -19.10 38.04
N ASP A 274 11.37 -18.76 38.08
CA ASP A 274 11.81 -17.39 37.79
C ASP A 274 11.65 -17.12 36.27
N LEU A 275 10.99 -16.01 35.94
CA LEU A 275 10.82 -15.51 34.57
C LEU A 275 11.99 -14.65 34.10
#